data_AF-A0A353TBS8-F1
#
_entry.id   AF-A0A353TBS8-F1
#
_cell.length_a   1.000
_cell.length_b   1.000
_cell.length_c   1.000
_cell.angle_alpha   90.00
_cell.angle_beta   90.00
_cell.angle_gamma   90.00
#
_symmetry.space_group_name_H-M   'P 1'
#
loop_
_entity.id
_entity.type
_entity.pdbx_description
1 polymer ?
#
loop_
_entity_poly.entity_id
_entity_poly.type
_entity_poly.pdbx_seq_one_letter_code
_entity_poly.pdbx_strand_id
1 'polypeptide(L)'
;MSFHYKYRYISVLSLFLICLFAPGWVWGQSRLRVYEEYIDNYSDIAVRHMNDYNIPASITLAQGLLESGAGMSDLARRSNNH
;
A
#
# COMPACT_ATOMS: atom_id res chain seq x y z
N MET A 1 3.29 1.32 -52.18
CA MET A 1 3.48 2.36 -51.13
C MET A 1 2.15 2.91 -50.56
N SER A 2 1.02 2.18 -50.62
CA SER A 2 -0.30 2.69 -50.19
C SER A 2 -0.89 1.96 -48.97
N PHE A 3 -0.49 0.71 -48.71
CA PHE A 3 -1.01 -0.10 -47.61
C PHE A 3 -0.66 0.48 -46.22
N HIS A 4 0.59 0.90 -46.00
CA HIS A 4 1.05 1.47 -44.73
C HIS A 4 0.29 2.73 -44.29
N TYR A 5 -0.16 3.58 -45.22
CA TYR A 5 -0.91 4.80 -44.89
C TYR A 5 -2.30 4.48 -44.33
N LYS A 6 -2.94 3.42 -44.83
CA LYS A 6 -4.30 3.04 -44.43
C LYS A 6 -4.35 2.52 -42.98
N TYR A 7 -3.36 1.74 -42.58
CA TYR A 7 -3.22 1.26 -41.19
C TYR A 7 -2.61 2.29 -40.25
N ARG A 8 -1.93 3.32 -40.76
CA ARG A 8 -1.38 4.41 -39.93
C ARG A 8 -2.47 5.21 -39.21
N TYR A 9 -3.60 5.47 -39.87
CA TYR A 9 -4.72 6.16 -39.22
C TYR A 9 -5.43 5.26 -38.21
N ILE A 10 -5.55 3.97 -38.52
CA ILE A 10 -6.14 2.96 -37.62
C ILE A 10 -5.27 2.81 -36.37
N SER A 11 -3.94 2.68 -36.51
CA SER A 11 -3.04 2.53 -35.38
C SER A 11 -2.98 3.78 -34.49
N VAL A 12 -3.03 4.98 -35.07
CA VAL A 12 -3.12 6.25 -34.33
C VAL A 12 -4.44 6.35 -33.56
N LEU A 13 -5.56 5.95 -34.18
CA LEU A 13 -6.87 5.93 -33.51
C LEU A 13 -6.90 4.91 -32.36
N SER A 14 -6.33 3.71 -32.56
CA SER A 14 -6.22 2.70 -31.51
C SER A 14 -5.36 3.17 -30.34
N LEU A 15 -4.21 3.81 -30.60
CA LEU A 15 -3.38 4.44 -29.56
C LEU A 15 -4.14 5.52 -28.79
N PHE A 16 -4.89 6.36 -29.51
CA PHE A 16 -5.70 7.42 -28.89
C PHE A 16 -6.80 6.85 -27.99
N LEU A 17 -7.51 5.81 -28.44
CA LEU A 17 -8.54 5.13 -27.65
C LEU A 17 -7.94 4.46 -26.39
N ILE A 18 -6.79 3.80 -26.51
CA ILE A 18 -6.09 3.23 -25.35
C ILE A 18 -5.73 4.34 -24.35
N CYS A 19 -5.22 5.49 -24.80
CA CYS A 19 -4.91 6.62 -23.93
C CYS A 19 -6.15 7.24 -23.25
N LEU A 20 -7.34 7.17 -23.86
CA LEU A 20 -8.57 7.68 -23.25
C LEU A 20 -9.12 6.78 -22.13
N PHE A 21 -8.91 5.46 -22.22
CA PHE A 21 -9.43 4.49 -21.24
C PHE A 21 -8.38 3.98 -20.24
N ALA A 22 -7.08 4.18 -20.49
CA ALA A 22 -6.00 3.82 -19.58
C ALA A 22 -5.91 4.62 -18.25
N PRO A 23 -6.26 5.92 -18.15
CA PRO A 23 -5.97 6.69 -16.94
C PRO A 23 -6.94 6.42 -15.77
N GLY A 24 -8.05 5.70 -16.01
CA GLY A 24 -9.05 5.42 -14.98
C GLY A 24 -8.62 4.41 -13.91
N TRP A 25 -7.49 3.73 -14.09
CA TRP A 25 -7.06 2.59 -13.26
C TRP A 25 -5.88 2.88 -12.32
N VAL A 26 -5.41 4.13 -12.25
CA VAL A 26 -4.31 4.52 -11.35
C VAL A 26 -4.89 5.20 -10.12
N TRP A 27 -5.41 4.41 -9.19
CA TRP A 27 -5.88 4.89 -7.89
C TRP A 27 -4.79 4.56 -6.87
N GLY A 28 -4.24 5.60 -6.21
CA GLY A 28 -3.30 5.40 -5.12
C GLY A 28 -4.01 4.84 -3.88
N GLN A 29 -3.35 3.96 -3.12
CA GLN A 29 -3.88 3.48 -1.86
C GLN A 29 -4.00 4.67 -0.89
N SER A 30 -5.21 4.94 -0.40
CA SER A 30 -5.43 5.95 0.63
C SER A 30 -4.67 5.57 1.91
N ARG A 31 -3.93 6.52 2.48
CA ARG A 31 -3.33 6.31 3.80
C ARG A 31 -4.45 6.23 4.83
N LEU A 32 -4.56 5.09 5.49
CA LEU A 32 -5.52 4.89 6.56
C LEU A 32 -4.94 5.48 7.84
N ARG A 33 -5.62 6.49 8.40
CA ARG A 33 -5.21 7.17 9.64
C ARG A 33 -4.94 6.21 10.80
N VAL A 34 -5.69 5.11 10.88
CA VAL A 34 -5.51 4.10 11.94
C VAL A 34 -4.14 3.41 11.86
N TYR A 35 -3.54 3.29 10.67
CA TYR A 35 -2.20 2.72 10.52
C TYR A 35 -1.13 3.70 10.99
N GLU A 36 -1.29 4.99 10.69
CA GLU A 36 -0.39 6.05 11.16
C GLU A 36 -0.46 6.14 12.69
N GLU A 37 -1.67 6.16 13.27
CA GLU A 37 -1.87 6.19 14.72
C GLU A 37 -1.28 4.95 15.42
N TYR A 38 -1.42 3.75 14.82
CA TYR A 38 -0.78 2.55 15.35
C TYR A 38 0.75 2.68 15.34
N ILE A 39 1.34 3.14 14.24
CA ILE A 39 2.79 3.33 14.14
C ILE A 39 3.26 4.36 15.18
N ASP A 40 2.57 5.49 15.31
CA ASP A 40 2.89 6.54 16.28
C ASP A 40 2.85 6.00 17.71
N ASN A 41 1.84 5.19 18.06
CA ASN A 41 1.69 4.63 19.40
C ASN A 41 2.75 3.58 19.77
N TYR A 42 3.23 2.78 18.81
CA TYR A 42 4.10 1.63 19.10
C TYR A 42 5.55 1.79 18.63
N SER A 43 5.88 2.84 17.88
CA SER A 43 7.22 3.06 17.31
C SER A 43 8.33 3.14 18.37
N ASP A 44 8.11 3.90 19.44
CA ASP A 44 9.08 4.03 20.55
C ASP A 44 9.36 2.68 21.23
N ILE A 45 8.32 1.86 21.39
CA ILE A 45 8.43 0.52 21.97
C ILE A 45 9.22 -0.37 21.01
N ALA A 46 8.87 -0.39 19.73
CA ALA A 46 9.58 -1.19 18.72
C ALA A 46 11.05 -0.79 18.60
N VAL A 47 11.39 0.50 18.69
CA VAL A 47 12.78 0.99 18.69
C VAL A 47 13.52 0.54 19.95
N ARG A 48 12.89 0.59 21.12
CA ARG A 48 13.49 0.05 22.34
C ARG A 48 13.79 -1.44 22.21
N HIS A 49 12.80 -2.23 21.77
CA HIS A 49 12.97 -3.66 21.51
C HIS A 49 14.05 -3.94 20.47
N MET A 50 14.18 -3.10 19.44
CA MET A 50 15.25 -3.21 18.46
C MET A 50 16.62 -3.08 19.11
N ASN A 51 16.80 -2.11 20.02
CA ASN A 51 18.06 -1.94 20.73
C ASN A 51 18.34 -3.09 21.70
N ASP A 52 17.31 -3.59 22.39
CA ASP A 52 17.45 -4.64 23.40
C ASP A 52 17.68 -6.03 22.77
N TYR A 53 17.02 -6.32 21.64
CA TYR A 53 16.96 -7.67 21.05
C TYR A 53 17.54 -7.75 19.63
N ASN A 54 18.04 -6.65 19.07
CA ASN A 54 18.61 -6.57 17.72
C ASN A 54 17.65 -7.03 16.60
N ILE A 55 16.35 -6.89 16.81
CA ILE A 55 15.32 -7.12 15.78
C ILE A 55 14.90 -5.76 15.23
N PRO A 56 14.99 -5.49 13.91
CA PRO A 56 14.64 -4.17 13.37
C PRO A 56 13.21 -3.76 13.75
N ALA A 57 13.05 -2.54 14.28
CA ALA A 57 11.76 -2.01 14.73
C ALA A 57 10.69 -2.08 13.64
N SER A 58 11.07 -1.92 12.37
CA SER A 58 10.18 -2.03 11.22
C SER A 58 9.56 -3.42 11.07
N ILE A 59 10.28 -4.50 11.44
CA ILE A 59 9.76 -5.87 11.39
C ILE A 59 8.71 -6.07 12.48
N THR A 60 9.02 -5.67 13.72
CA THR A 60 8.08 -5.73 14.85
C THR A 60 6.81 -4.92 14.57
N LEU A 61 6.95 -3.69 14.08
CA LEU A 61 5.80 -2.85 13.72
C LEU A 61 4.98 -3.45 12.58
N ALA A 62 5.63 -3.96 11.53
CA ALA A 62 4.91 -4.56 10.41
C ALA A 62 4.10 -5.79 10.83
N GLN A 63 4.67 -6.65 11.68
CA GLN A 63 3.98 -7.82 12.21
C GLN A 63 2.81 -7.42 13.11
N GLY A 64 3.04 -6.57 14.12
CA GLY A 64 1.96 -6.13 15.01
C GLY A 64 0.84 -5.43 14.24
N LEU A 65 1.17 -4.58 13.25
CA LEU A 65 0.17 -3.92 12.42
C LEU A 65 -0.64 -4.93 11.59
N LEU A 66 0.00 -5.92 10.98
CA LEU A 66 -0.66 -6.94 10.16
C LEU A 66 -1.53 -7.88 10.99
N GLU A 67 -0.98 -8.43 12.07
CA GLU A 67 -1.62 -9.46 12.91
C GLU A 67 -2.77 -8.89 13.75
N SER A 68 -2.64 -7.64 14.21
CA SER A 68 -3.70 -6.97 14.97
C SER A 68 -4.69 -6.17 14.11
N GLY A 69 -4.44 -6.03 12.80
CA GLY A 69 -5.19 -5.12 11.95
C GLY A 69 -5.09 -3.68 12.44
N ALA A 70 -3.88 -3.22 12.77
CA ALA A 70 -3.59 -1.95 13.41
C ALA A 70 -4.36 -1.74 14.73
N GLY A 71 -4.42 -2.78 15.56
CA GLY A 71 -5.09 -2.76 16.87
C GLY A 71 -6.62 -2.81 16.80
N MET A 72 -7.19 -2.96 15.60
CA MET A 72 -8.65 -2.94 15.41
C MET A 72 -9.30 -4.32 15.50
N SER A 73 -8.53 -5.41 15.49
CA SER A 73 -9.07 -6.76 15.63
C SER A 73 -9.74 -6.95 16.99
N ASP A 74 -10.76 -7.82 17.05
CA ASP A 74 -11.46 -8.11 18.30
C ASP A 74 -10.51 -8.65 19.38
N LEU A 75 -9.51 -9.46 18.98
CA LEU A 75 -8.54 -10.03 19.88
C LEU A 75 -7.58 -8.96 20.44
N ALA A 76 -7.10 -8.05 19.60
CA ALA A 76 -6.27 -6.94 20.04
C ALA A 76 -7.03 -6.04 21.02
N ARG A 77 -8.29 -5.70 20.71
CA ARG A 77 -9.11 -4.79 21.54
C ARG A 77 -9.57 -5.41 22.86
N ARG A 78 -9.82 -6.71 22.91
CA ARG A 78 -10.35 -7.39 24.12
C ARG A 78 -9.25 -8.01 24.99
N SER A 79 -8.14 -8.41 24.39
CA SER A 79 -7.09 -9.17 25.06
C SER A 79 -5.73 -8.47 25.07
N ASN A 80 -5.62 -7.24 24.52
CA ASN A 80 -4.36 -6.51 24.35
C ASN A 80 -3.28 -7.34 23.64
N ASN A 81 -3.72 -8.19 22.71
CA ASN A 81 -2.86 -9.07 21.92
C ASN A 81 -2.69 -8.49 20.52
N HIS A 82 -1.62 -7.69 20.39
CA HIS A 82 -1.27 -6.97 19.17
C HIS A 82 -0.23 -7.74 18.36
#